data_AF-A0A7J9F451-F1
#
_entry.id   AF-A0A7J9F451-F1
#
_cell.length_a   1.000
_cell.length_b   1.000
_cell.length_c   1.000
_cell.angle_alpha   90.00
_cell.angle_beta   90.00
_cell.angle_gamma   90.00
#
_symmetry.space_group_name_H-M   'P 1'
#
loop_
_entity.id
_entity.type
_entity.pdbx_description
1 polymer ?
#
loop_
_entity_poly.entity_id
_entity_poly.type
_entity_poly.pdbx_seq_one_letter_code
_entity_poly.pdbx_strand_id
1 'polypeptide(L)' 'MKMLEAQFLGIDVMLDNYPPPLPKHLLSKVVPVFQFGVIGIMMASE' A
#
# COMPACT_ATOMS: atom_id res chain seq x y z
N MET A 1 11.50 27.94 -19.84
CA MET A 1 11.02 27.72 -21.22
C MET A 1 10.79 26.22 -21.38
N LYS A 2 9.63 25.84 -21.91
CA LYS A 2 8.97 24.55 -21.70
C LYS A 2 9.77 23.36 -22.24
N MET A 3 10.07 22.36 -21.40
CA MET A 3 10.78 21.14 -21.84
C MET A 3 10.29 19.83 -21.19
N LEU A 4 9.28 19.89 -20.31
CA LEU A 4 8.63 18.67 -19.76
C LEU A 4 7.26 18.39 -20.40
N GLU A 5 6.60 19.39 -20.97
CA GLU A 5 5.30 19.28 -21.66
C GLU A 5 5.42 18.61 -23.05
N ALA A 6 6.64 18.47 -23.58
CA ALA A 6 6.89 17.84 -24.88
C ALA A 6 7.09 16.32 -24.82
N GLN A 7 7.38 15.75 -23.64
CA GLN A 7 7.63 14.30 -23.50
C GLN A 7 6.38 13.50 -23.14
N PHE A 8 5.32 14.15 -22.65
CA PHE A 8 4.07 13.51 -22.25
C PHE A 8 2.88 14.31 -22.76
N LEU A 9 2.61 14.16 -24.06
CA LEU A 9 1.49 14.81 -24.74
C LEU A 9 0.18 14.12 -24.30
N GLY A 10 -0.58 14.75 -23.42
CA GLY A 10 -1.93 14.30 -23.02
C GLY A 10 -1.99 13.20 -21.95
N ILE A 11 -0.87 12.84 -21.33
CA ILE A 11 -0.84 11.96 -20.16
C ILE A 11 -0.52 12.82 -18.96
N ASP A 12 -1.48 12.98 -18.06
CA ASP A 12 -1.28 13.58 -16.75
C ASP A 12 -0.33 12.66 -15.97
N VAL A 13 0.97 12.94 -16.04
CA VAL A 13 1.97 12.20 -15.27
C VAL A 13 1.89 12.69 -13.83
N MET A 14 0.93 12.13 -13.08
CA MET A 14 0.95 12.22 -11.62
C MET A 14 2.14 11.41 -11.11
N LEU A 15 3.10 12.11 -10.51
CA LEU A 15 4.12 11.51 -9.67
C LEU A 15 3.42 10.99 -8.39
N ASP A 16 2.73 9.85 -8.49
CA ASP A 16 2.09 9.19 -7.36
C ASP A 16 3.16 8.48 -6.52
N ASN A 17 4.01 9.29 -5.87
CA ASN A 17 5.01 8.87 -4.90
C ASN A 17 4.60 9.34 -3.49
N TYR A 18 3.30 9.61 -3.30
CA TYR A 18 2.75 9.92 -1.98
C TYR A 18 2.77 8.62 -1.16
N PRO A 19 3.18 8.67 0.12
CA PRO A 19 3.21 7.47 0.96
C PRO A 19 1.85 6.77 0.90
N PRO A 20 1.84 5.42 0.89
CA PRO A 20 0.61 4.66 0.68
C PRO A 20 -0.48 5.21 1.60
N PRO A 21 -1.66 5.57 1.07
CA PRO A 21 -2.69 6.25 1.82
C PRO A 21 -2.94 5.51 3.13
N LEU A 22 -3.08 6.24 4.25
CA LEU A 22 -3.17 5.71 5.62
C LEU A 22 -4.01 4.41 5.77
N PRO A 23 -5.14 4.22 5.05
CA PRO A 23 -5.88 2.96 5.05
C PRO A 23 -5.06 1.74 4.59
N LYS A 24 -4.24 1.86 3.54
CA LYS A 24 -3.37 0.77 3.06
C LYS A 24 -2.32 0.39 4.11
N HIS A 25 -1.78 1.38 4.82
CA HIS A 25 -0.80 1.13 5.86
C HIS A 25 -1.42 0.44 7.10
N LEU A 26 -2.64 0.81 7.47
CA LEU A 26 -3.35 0.16 8.57
C LEU A 26 -3.77 -1.27 8.23
N LEU A 27 -4.38 -1.48 7.06
CA LEU A 27 -4.77 -2.80 6.57
C LEU A 27 -3.58 -3.77 6.53
N SER A 28 -2.41 -3.29 6.11
CA SER A 28 -1.18 -4.09 6.08
C SER A 28 -0.69 -4.53 7.46
N LYS A 29 -1.11 -3.89 8.56
CA LYS A 29 -0.78 -4.30 9.93
C LYS A 29 -1.85 -5.19 10.55
N VAL A 30 -3.12 -4.99 10.20
CA VAL A 30 -4.24 -5.76 10.74
C VAL A 30 -4.24 -7.19 10.19
N VAL A 31 -3.94 -7.37 8.91
CA VAL A 31 -3.93 -8.71 8.27
C VAL A 31 -2.92 -9.67 8.94
N PRO A 32 -1.65 -9.28 9.16
CA PRO A 32 -0.70 -10.13 9.89
C PRO A 32 -1.13 -10.44 11.32
N VAL A 33 -1.65 -9.46 12.06
CA VAL A 33 -2.11 -9.66 13.46
C VAL A 33 -3.21 -10.72 13.52
N PHE A 34 -4.17 -10.67 12.58
CA PHE A 34 -5.22 -11.66 12.49
C PHE A 34 -4.67 -13.05 12.12
N GLN A 35 -3.75 -13.14 11.15
CA GLN A 35 -3.15 -14.40 10.73
C GLN A 35 -2.40 -15.09 11.88
N PHE A 36 -1.51 -14.37 12.57
CA PHE A 36 -0.77 -14.93 13.71
C PHE A 36 -1.69 -15.26 14.90
N GLY A 37 -2.75 -14.48 15.12
CA GLY A 37 -3.73 -14.75 16.17
C GLY A 37 -4.46 -16.08 15.94
N VAL A 38 -4.94 -16.33 14.72
CA VAL A 38 -5.61 -17.59 14.37
C VAL A 38 -4.66 -18.78 14.49
N ILE A 39 -3.42 -18.63 13.99
CA ILE A 39 -2.39 -19.68 14.09
C ILE A 39 -2.07 -19.99 15.55
N GLY A 40 -1.90 -18.96 16.40
CA GLY A 40 -1.62 -19.13 17.82
C GLY A 40 -2.73 -19.86 18.58
N ILE A 41 -4.00 -19.58 18.26
CA ILE A 41 -5.14 -20.29 18.86
C ILE A 41 -5.17 -21.76 18.44
N MET A 42 -4.92 -22.03 17.15
CA MET A 42 -4.86 -23.41 16.64
C MET A 42 -3.71 -24.20 17.28
N MET A 43 -2.52 -23.61 17.39
CA MET A 43 -1.37 -24.25 18.02
C MET A 43 -1.53 -24.45 19.53
N ALA A 44 -2.27 -23.57 20.21
CA ALA A 44 -2.55 -23.73 21.64
C ALA A 44 -3.61 -24.82 21.93
N SER A 45 -4.31 -25.27 20.89
CA SER A 45 -5.34 -26.32 20.97
C SER A 45 -4.78 -27.73 20.72
N GLU A 46 -3.52 -27.83 20.29
CA GLU A 46 -2.72 -29.07 20.20
C GLU A 46 -1.87 -29.24 21.46
#